data_AF-A0A0D3BBR4-F1
#
_entry.id   AF-A0A0D3BBR4-F1
#
_cell.length_a   1.000
_cell.length_b   1.000
_cell.length_c   1.000
_cell.angle_alpha   90.00
_cell.angle_beta   90.00
_cell.angle_gamma   90.00
#
_symmetry.space_group_name_H-M   'P 1'
#
loop_
_entity.id
_entity.type
_entity.pdbx_description
1 polymer ?
#
loop_
_entity_poly.entity_id
_entity_poly.type
_entity_poly.pdbx_seq_one_letter_code
_entity_poly.pdbx_strand_id
1 'polypeptide(L)'
;MDVRDMKVVGDASFDAVIDKGTLDSILCGSNSRQHSTQMLEESLELMNKPYRVLKDKGVYILITYGAPDYRLRLFKDSRSWTTKLHVIDKSSLETSKWELTKPIPLDTEGGSSVESAIGKSPDVHYIYVCIK
;
A
#
# COMPACT_ATOMS: atom_id res chain seq x y z
N MET A 1 4.53 -11.89 -15.39
CA MET A 1 5.44 -10.73 -15.28
C MET A 1 5.90 -10.68 -13.83
N ASP A 2 7.20 -10.51 -13.58
CA ASP A 2 7.73 -10.39 -12.22
C ASP A 2 7.73 -8.92 -11.81
N VAL A 3 7.01 -8.57 -10.75
CA VAL A 3 6.91 -7.17 -10.29
C VAL A 3 8.25 -6.63 -9.74
N ARG A 4 9.22 -7.51 -9.48
CA ARG A 4 10.59 -7.15 -9.09
C ARG A 4 11.49 -6.83 -10.29
N ASP A 5 11.06 -7.16 -11.52
CA ASP A 5 11.75 -6.79 -12.76
C ASP A 5 10.73 -6.51 -13.88
N MET A 6 10.35 -5.24 -14.01
CA MET A 6 9.36 -4.78 -14.99
C MET A 6 9.98 -4.06 -16.19
N LYS A 7 11.25 -4.28 -16.53
CA LYS A 7 11.96 -3.55 -17.63
C LYS A 7 11.25 -3.57 -19.00
N VAL A 8 10.39 -4.56 -19.23
CA VAL A 8 9.58 -4.67 -20.45
C VAL A 8 8.46 -3.64 -20.55
N VAL A 9 8.08 -3.02 -19.42
CA VAL A 9 7.10 -1.94 -19.33
C VAL A 9 7.87 -0.62 -19.33
N GLY A 10 7.40 0.38 -20.09
CA GLY A 10 8.02 1.71 -20.12
C GLY A 10 7.83 2.49 -18.81
N ASP A 11 8.64 3.52 -18.63
CA ASP A 11 8.47 4.47 -17.53
C ASP A 11 7.15 5.26 -17.72
N ALA A 12 6.52 5.69 -16.62
CA ALA A 12 5.29 6.49 -16.59
C ALA A 12 4.18 5.96 -17.53
N SER A 13 4.03 4.63 -17.60
CA SER A 13 3.08 3.97 -18.49
C SER A 13 1.66 3.87 -17.93
N PHE A 14 1.48 4.00 -16.62
CA PHE A 14 0.20 3.81 -15.94
C PHE A 14 -0.20 5.00 -15.07
N ASP A 15 -1.50 5.28 -15.06
CA ASP A 15 -2.13 6.25 -14.16
C ASP A 15 -2.44 5.61 -12.78
N ALA A 16 -2.64 4.29 -12.75
CA ALA A 16 -2.95 3.56 -11.53
C ALA A 16 -2.30 2.17 -11.52
N VAL A 17 -1.88 1.70 -10.35
CA VAL A 17 -1.41 0.34 -10.09
C VAL A 17 -2.15 -0.21 -8.88
N ILE A 18 -2.65 -1.44 -8.97
CA ILE A 18 -3.34 -2.13 -7.88
C ILE A 18 -2.52 -3.35 -7.48
N ASP A 19 -2.10 -3.41 -6.22
CA ASP A 19 -1.56 -4.60 -5.60
C ASP A 19 -2.57 -5.17 -4.60
N LYS A 20 -3.00 -6.41 -4.82
CA LYS A 20 -3.78 -7.17 -3.85
C LYS A 20 -3.01 -8.40 -3.42
N GLY A 21 -2.39 -8.34 -2.23
CA GLY A 21 -1.71 -9.47 -1.59
C GLY A 21 -0.37 -9.90 -2.23
N THR A 22 0.12 -9.20 -3.25
CA THR A 22 1.43 -9.53 -3.88
C THR A 22 2.56 -9.16 -2.94
N LEU A 23 2.55 -7.93 -2.41
CA LEU A 23 3.51 -7.51 -1.39
C LEU A 23 3.46 -8.42 -0.15
N ASP A 24 2.27 -8.91 0.23
CA ASP A 24 2.11 -9.84 1.36
C ASP A 24 2.81 -11.17 1.07
N SER A 25 2.61 -11.71 -0.13
CA SER A 25 3.25 -12.95 -0.57
C SER A 25 4.78 -12.82 -0.59
N ILE A 26 5.30 -11.68 -1.03
CA ILE A 26 6.74 -11.38 -1.02
C ILE A 26 7.28 -11.28 0.41
N LEU A 27 6.54 -10.61 1.31
CA LEU A 27 6.95 -10.43 2.70
C LEU A 27 6.97 -11.75 3.50
N CYS A 28 6.15 -12.73 3.11
CA CYS A 28 6.15 -14.08 3.68
C CYS A 28 7.26 -15.00 3.11
N GLY A 29 7.91 -14.60 2.02
CA GLY A 29 8.91 -15.41 1.33
C GLY A 29 10.32 -15.31 1.93
N SER A 30 11.23 -16.16 1.45
CA SER A 30 12.66 -16.02 1.71
C SER A 30 13.19 -14.71 1.12
N ASN A 31 14.19 -14.09 1.74
CA ASN A 31 14.73 -12.78 1.32
C ASN A 31 13.66 -11.67 1.25
N SER A 32 12.59 -11.79 2.05
CA SER A 32 11.42 -10.92 2.03
C SER A 32 11.76 -9.44 2.02
N ARG A 33 12.69 -8.98 2.86
CA ARG A 33 13.13 -7.57 2.89
C ARG A 33 13.69 -7.13 1.54
N GLN A 34 14.60 -7.91 0.95
CA GLN A 34 15.21 -7.56 -0.33
C GLN A 34 14.16 -7.56 -1.45
N HIS A 35 13.31 -8.59 -1.52
CA HIS A 35 12.30 -8.68 -2.57
C HIS A 35 11.18 -7.67 -2.41
N SER A 36 10.78 -7.33 -1.17
CA SER A 36 9.83 -6.26 -0.92
C SER A 36 10.44 -4.94 -1.34
N THR A 37 11.70 -4.68 -0.98
CA THR A 37 12.40 -3.47 -1.45
C THR A 37 12.51 -3.44 -2.96
N GLN A 38 12.83 -4.53 -3.66
CA GLN A 38 12.88 -4.57 -5.13
C GLN A 38 11.52 -4.30 -5.78
N MET A 39 10.45 -4.95 -5.29
CA MET A 39 9.09 -4.68 -5.76
C MET A 39 8.72 -3.22 -5.51
N LEU A 40 9.02 -2.72 -4.31
CA LEU A 40 8.83 -1.34 -3.92
C LEU A 40 9.83 -0.40 -4.59
N GLU A 41 10.94 -0.81 -5.18
CA GLU A 41 11.79 0.10 -5.98
C GLU A 41 11.26 0.18 -7.41
N GLU A 42 10.72 -0.93 -7.93
CA GLU A 42 9.85 -0.86 -9.10
C GLU A 42 8.56 -0.05 -8.79
N SER A 43 8.28 0.19 -7.50
CA SER A 43 7.01 0.69 -6.97
C SER A 43 7.12 1.63 -5.72
N LEU A 44 8.03 2.61 -5.55
CA LEU A 44 8.16 3.55 -4.37
C LEU A 44 9.53 4.23 -4.34
N GLU A 45 9.58 5.45 -3.80
CA GLU A 45 10.79 6.26 -3.73
C GLU A 45 11.70 5.85 -2.57
N LEU A 46 12.49 4.81 -2.77
CA LEU A 46 13.75 4.65 -2.05
C LEU A 46 14.88 4.98 -3.03
N MET A 47 15.49 6.14 -2.81
CA MET A 47 16.59 6.76 -3.58
C MET A 47 16.70 6.34 -5.08
N ASN A 48 16.21 7.23 -5.94
CA ASN A 48 16.41 7.32 -7.40
C ASN A 48 15.55 6.48 -8.35
N LYS A 49 14.61 5.64 -7.91
CA LYS A 49 13.56 5.09 -8.80
C LYS A 49 12.24 4.81 -8.06
N PRO A 50 11.28 5.75 -8.01
CA PRO A 50 9.92 5.46 -7.54
C PRO A 50 8.98 5.05 -8.64
N TYR A 51 8.28 3.93 -8.46
CA TYR A 51 7.16 3.48 -9.31
C TYR A 51 7.41 3.87 -10.76
N ARG A 52 8.47 3.31 -11.31
CA ARG A 52 8.97 3.73 -12.61
C ARG A 52 7.84 3.74 -13.63
N VAL A 53 6.91 2.79 -13.51
CA VAL A 53 5.74 2.65 -14.37
C VAL A 53 4.58 3.60 -14.07
N LEU A 54 4.52 4.26 -12.89
CA LEU A 54 3.49 5.26 -12.58
C LEU A 54 3.90 6.66 -13.06
N LYS A 55 2.93 7.32 -13.70
CA LYS A 55 2.99 8.74 -14.08
C LYS A 55 3.05 9.64 -12.85
N ASP A 56 3.46 10.90 -13.06
CA ASP A 56 3.26 11.97 -12.07
C ASP A 56 1.79 12.04 -11.65
N LYS A 57 1.53 12.18 -10.34
CA LYS A 57 0.17 12.12 -9.74
C LYS A 57 -0.57 10.79 -9.93
N GLY A 58 0.13 9.76 -10.39
CA GLY A 58 -0.41 8.40 -10.47
C GLY A 58 -0.70 7.83 -9.08
N VAL A 59 -1.59 6.84 -9.04
CA VAL A 59 -2.05 6.24 -7.78
C VAL A 59 -1.61 4.79 -7.65
N TYR A 60 -1.06 4.43 -6.50
CA TYR A 60 -0.83 3.06 -6.09
C TYR A 60 -1.86 2.65 -5.03
N ILE A 61 -2.58 1.57 -5.28
CA ILE A 61 -3.60 1.03 -4.39
C ILE A 61 -3.12 -0.32 -3.87
N LEU A 62 -2.80 -0.40 -2.59
CA LEU A 62 -2.40 -1.63 -1.93
C LEU A 62 -3.55 -2.17 -1.06
N ILE A 63 -4.01 -3.37 -1.36
CA ILE A 63 -5.00 -4.14 -0.58
C ILE A 63 -4.26 -5.27 0.14
N THR A 64 -4.29 -5.24 1.47
CA THR A 64 -3.42 -6.11 2.29
C THR A 64 -4.01 -6.42 3.66
N TYR A 65 -3.53 -7.48 4.29
CA TYR A 65 -3.72 -7.74 5.72
C TYR A 65 -2.76 -6.98 6.63
N GLY A 66 -1.73 -6.33 6.08
CA GLY A 66 -0.74 -5.59 6.84
C GLY A 66 -1.30 -4.32 7.47
N ALA A 67 -1.28 -4.28 8.81
CA ALA A 67 -1.71 -3.11 9.57
C ALA A 67 -0.78 -1.89 9.36
N PRO A 68 -1.29 -0.66 9.56
CA PRO A 68 -0.56 0.57 9.28
C PRO A 68 0.78 0.71 10.01
N ASP A 69 0.87 0.23 11.26
CA ASP A 69 2.09 0.27 12.07
C ASP A 69 3.31 -0.31 11.39
N TYR A 70 3.09 -1.36 10.59
CA TYR A 70 4.15 -2.03 9.84
C TYR A 70 4.18 -1.53 8.39
N ARG A 71 3.02 -1.45 7.73
CA ARG A 71 2.95 -1.20 6.29
C ARG A 71 3.38 0.21 5.92
N LEU A 72 3.00 1.21 6.73
CA LEU A 72 3.41 2.61 6.49
C LEU A 72 4.92 2.83 6.61
N ARG A 73 5.63 1.99 7.37
CA ARG A 73 7.09 2.07 7.48
C ARG A 73 7.79 1.69 6.18
N LEU A 74 7.16 0.86 5.34
CA LEU A 74 7.69 0.53 4.01
C LEU A 74 7.57 1.72 3.04
N PHE A 75 6.67 2.67 3.34
CA PHE A 75 6.44 3.89 2.57
C PHE A 75 7.16 5.12 3.15
N LYS A 76 7.79 5.02 4.34
CA LYS A 76 8.15 6.20 5.17
C LYS A 76 9.22 7.12 4.58
N ASP A 77 10.05 6.63 3.68
CA ASP A 77 11.11 7.44 3.05
C ASP A 77 10.60 8.24 1.84
N SER A 78 9.36 8.02 1.39
CA SER A 78 8.75 8.76 0.29
C SER A 78 8.09 10.05 0.79
N ARG A 79 8.90 11.08 1.11
CA ARG A 79 8.43 12.41 1.54
C ARG A 79 7.49 13.12 0.54
N SER A 80 7.39 12.59 -0.68
CA SER A 80 6.59 13.09 -1.80
C SER A 80 5.13 12.57 -1.81
N TRP A 81 4.82 11.45 -1.14
CA TRP A 81 3.54 10.76 -1.37
C TRP A 81 2.47 11.09 -0.33
N THR A 82 1.25 11.31 -0.82
CA THR A 82 0.06 11.41 0.04
C THR A 82 -0.59 10.04 0.17
N THR A 83 -0.68 9.50 1.40
CA THR A 83 -1.32 8.21 1.65
C THR A 83 -2.67 8.40 2.34
N LYS A 84 -3.71 7.74 1.80
CA LYS A 84 -5.04 7.64 2.40
C LYS A 84 -5.31 6.18 2.78
N LEU A 85 -5.78 5.92 3.99
CA LEU A 85 -6.14 4.58 4.44
C LEU A 85 -7.65 4.38 4.34
N HIS A 86 -8.08 3.25 3.80
CA HIS A 86 -9.46 2.76 3.85
C HIS A 86 -9.46 1.32 4.38
N VAL A 87 -10.63 0.83 4.79
CA VAL A 87 -10.80 -0.55 5.29
C VAL A 87 -12.07 -1.18 4.75
N ILE A 88 -12.04 -2.51 4.59
CA ILE A 88 -13.19 -3.33 4.24
C ILE A 88 -13.23 -4.59 5.09
N ASP A 89 -14.41 -5.09 5.44
CA ASP A 89 -14.56 -6.34 6.19
C ASP A 89 -14.14 -7.55 5.34
N LYS A 90 -13.44 -8.52 5.93
CA LYS A 90 -13.06 -9.76 5.23
C LYS A 90 -14.25 -10.67 4.95
N SER A 91 -15.21 -10.68 5.87
CA SER A 91 -16.39 -11.52 5.88
C SER A 91 -17.63 -10.68 5.54
N SER A 92 -17.75 -10.29 4.27
CA SER A 92 -18.86 -9.46 3.78
C SER A 92 -20.11 -10.33 3.54
N LEU A 93 -20.92 -10.57 4.59
CA LEU A 93 -22.29 -11.10 4.48
C LEU A 93 -23.37 -10.05 4.81
N GLU A 94 -23.01 -8.89 5.35
CA GLU A 94 -23.92 -7.78 5.65
C GLU A 94 -23.46 -6.45 5.01
N THR A 95 -24.36 -5.45 4.97
CA THR A 95 -24.09 -4.09 4.50
C THR A 95 -22.81 -3.53 5.12
N SER A 96 -21.88 -3.08 4.27
CA SER A 96 -20.55 -2.62 4.68
C SER A 96 -20.65 -1.52 5.74
N LYS A 97 -20.08 -1.79 6.93
CA LYS A 97 -19.97 -0.83 8.03
C LYS A 97 -19.13 0.41 7.65
N TRP A 98 -18.29 0.27 6.65
CA TRP A 98 -17.27 1.26 6.27
C TRP A 98 -17.71 2.07 5.04
N GLU A 99 -17.53 3.39 5.11
CA GLU A 99 -17.75 4.27 3.96
C GLU A 99 -16.46 4.31 3.11
N LEU A 100 -16.47 3.60 1.99
CA LEU A 100 -15.29 3.44 1.11
C LEU A 100 -14.72 4.76 0.57
N THR A 101 -15.53 5.81 0.47
CA THR A 101 -15.11 7.12 -0.03
C THR A 101 -14.44 7.99 1.04
N LYS A 102 -14.57 7.63 2.33
CA LYS A 102 -13.97 8.39 3.43
C LYS A 102 -12.76 7.66 4.00
N PRO A 103 -11.56 8.25 3.93
CA PRO A 103 -10.37 7.64 4.51
C PRO A 103 -10.42 7.68 6.04
N ILE A 104 -9.85 6.65 6.64
CA ILE A 104 -9.55 6.60 8.07
C ILE A 104 -8.41 7.59 8.36
N PRO A 105 -8.53 8.41 9.43
CA PRO A 105 -7.44 9.30 9.85
C PRO A 105 -6.15 8.51 10.11
N LEU A 106 -5.05 9.01 9.55
CA LEU A 106 -3.70 8.53 9.81
C LEU A 106 -2.94 9.64 10.55
N ASP A 107 -2.38 9.32 11.71
CA ASP A 107 -1.38 10.15 12.37
C ASP A 107 0.02 9.89 11.78
N THR A 108 0.95 10.82 11.98
CA THR A 108 2.35 10.70 11.53
C THR A 108 3.07 9.47 12.11
N GLU A 109 2.53 8.87 13.19
CA GLU A 109 3.03 7.65 13.80
C GLU A 109 2.24 6.38 13.40
N GLY A 110 1.12 6.52 12.68
CA GLY A 110 0.44 5.48 11.92
C GLY A 110 -0.44 4.50 12.71
N GLY A 111 -0.34 4.44 14.04
CA GLY A 111 -0.97 3.38 14.84
C GLY A 111 -2.15 3.82 15.71
N SER A 112 -1.94 4.85 16.53
CA SER A 112 -2.88 5.20 17.61
C SER A 112 -4.21 5.74 17.08
N SER A 113 -4.17 6.47 15.96
CA SER A 113 -5.37 7.04 15.33
C SER A 113 -6.25 5.95 14.70
N VAL A 114 -5.63 4.94 14.08
CA VAL A 114 -6.32 3.84 13.40
C VAL A 114 -7.01 2.95 14.41
N GLU A 115 -6.33 2.50 15.47
CA GLU A 115 -6.96 1.69 16.53
C GLU A 115 -8.18 2.38 17.16
N SER A 116 -8.13 3.70 17.33
CA SER A 116 -9.25 4.48 17.85
C SER A 116 -10.44 4.51 16.89
N ALA A 117 -10.20 4.48 15.58
CA ALA A 117 -11.26 4.56 14.56
C ALA A 117 -11.91 3.20 14.27
N ILE A 118 -11.15 2.10 14.27
CA ILE A 118 -11.63 0.80 13.81
C ILE A 118 -11.56 -0.31 14.88
N GLY A 119 -11.01 -0.02 16.06
CA GLY A 119 -10.82 -0.97 17.16
C GLY A 119 -9.49 -1.72 17.10
N LYS A 120 -9.19 -2.49 18.15
CA LYS A 120 -7.99 -3.32 18.24
C LYS A 120 -8.16 -4.60 17.43
N SER A 121 -7.18 -4.93 16.57
CA SER A 121 -7.15 -6.15 15.75
C SER A 121 -8.44 -6.41 14.93
N PRO A 122 -8.86 -5.46 14.08
CA PRO A 122 -10.07 -5.58 13.28
C PRO A 122 -9.93 -6.68 12.22
N ASP A 123 -11.02 -7.41 11.93
CA ASP A 123 -11.05 -8.42 10.87
C ASP A 123 -11.32 -7.82 9.49
N VAL A 124 -10.38 -6.99 9.03
CA VAL A 124 -10.50 -6.18 7.80
C VAL A 124 -9.33 -6.42 6.84
N HIS A 125 -9.53 -6.07 5.57
CA HIS A 125 -8.44 -5.70 4.68
C HIS A 125 -8.19 -4.20 4.79
N TYR A 126 -6.91 -3.83 4.83
CA TYR A 126 -6.46 -2.45 4.72
C TYR A 126 -6.24 -2.09 3.26
N ILE A 127 -6.67 -0.90 2.87
CA ILE A 127 -6.52 -0.35 1.53
C ILE A 127 -5.73 0.95 1.65
N TYR A 128 -4.47 0.93 1.22
CA TYR A 128 -3.62 2.12 1.17
C TYR A 128 -3.69 2.70 -0.24
N VAL A 129 -4.16 3.94 -0.34
CA VAL A 129 -4.20 4.70 -1.59
C VAL A 129 -3.07 5.72 -1.50
N CYS A 130 -1.95 5.42 -2.15
CA CYS A 130 -0.75 6.25 -2.18
C CYS A 130 -0.73 7.04 -3.49
N ILE A 131 -0.65 8.37 -3.41
CA ILE A 131 -0.64 9.27 -4.57
C ILE A 131 0.76 9.87 -4.69
N LYS A 132 1.36 9.76 -5.89
CA LYS A 132 2.69 10.26 -6.25
C LYS A 132 2.75 11.78 -6.29
#